data_AF-A0AAN8EGR8-F1
#
_entry.id   AF-A0AAN8EGR8-F1
#
_cell.length_a   1.000
_cell.length_b   1.000
_cell.length_c   1.000
_cell.angle_alpha   90.00
_cell.angle_beta   90.00
_cell.angle_gamma   90.00
#
_symmetry.space_group_name_H-M   'P 1'
#
loop_
_entity.id
_entity.type
_entity.pdbx_description
1 polymer ?
#
loop_
_entity_poly.entity_id
_entity_poly.type
_entity_poly.pdbx_seq_one_letter_code
_entity_poly.pdbx_strand_id
1 'polypeptide(L)'
;MSRREARFSQSVLLDTTPMPEDIPAVKEIGATSAPLMSASFFIGARCRPFNDDFMKCKTEAYGKGETECLREGRKVTRCAASVLQDINTHCLEEFRRHYECLEQHNQQMWQCRRPERVLNRCVFQKIGLEKNIPDAPSNLTPVHLRDYQIFANDRYVLRSGEADVGIPKDKAKA
;
A
#
# COMPACT_ATOMS: atom_id res chain seq x y z
N MET A 1 5.79 19.14 -15.45
CA MET A 1 5.63 20.15 -14.39
C MET A 1 6.69 19.96 -13.31
N SER A 2 7.05 21.06 -12.64
CA SER A 2 8.27 21.34 -11.87
C SER A 2 8.87 20.19 -11.04
N ARG A 3 10.07 19.71 -11.41
CA ARG A 3 10.92 18.84 -10.55
C ARG A 3 11.96 19.65 -9.75
N ARG A 4 11.77 20.97 -9.61
CA ARG A 4 12.74 21.84 -8.94
C ARG A 4 12.41 21.94 -7.46
N GLU A 5 13.42 21.71 -6.61
CA GLU A 5 13.31 21.95 -5.18
C GLU A 5 12.99 23.43 -4.91
N ALA A 6 12.15 23.65 -3.90
CA ALA A 6 11.83 24.97 -3.39
C ALA A 6 13.11 25.68 -2.91
N ARG A 7 13.33 26.93 -3.33
CA ARG A 7 14.37 27.79 -2.76
C ARG A 7 13.73 28.82 -1.82
N PHE A 8 14.08 28.71 -0.54
CA PHE A 8 13.99 29.57 0.66
C PHE A 8 12.96 30.70 0.87
N SER A 9 12.24 31.23 -0.12
CA SER A 9 11.17 32.22 0.11
C SER A 9 9.88 31.76 -0.53
N GLN A 10 9.11 30.95 0.20
CA GLN A 10 7.78 30.52 -0.23
C GLN A 10 6.76 31.00 0.79
N SER A 11 5.88 31.93 0.39
CA SER A 11 4.58 32.08 1.02
C SER A 11 3.68 30.93 0.55
N VAL A 12 2.94 30.32 1.48
CA VAL A 12 1.95 29.30 1.13
C VAL A 12 0.76 30.01 0.49
N LEU A 13 0.67 29.95 -0.84
CA LEU A 13 -0.46 30.46 -1.60
C LEU A 13 -1.51 29.35 -1.70
N LEU A 14 -2.69 29.57 -1.12
CA LEU A 14 -3.81 28.65 -1.19
C LEU A 14 -4.84 29.21 -2.18
N ASP A 15 -5.16 28.44 -3.21
CA ASP A 15 -6.27 28.72 -4.10
C ASP A 15 -7.55 28.13 -3.50
N THR A 16 -8.57 28.97 -3.33
CA THR A 16 -9.87 28.59 -2.75
C THR A 16 -10.94 28.33 -3.81
N THR A 17 -10.58 28.37 -5.10
CA THR A 17 -11.51 28.13 -6.19
C THR A 17 -12.05 26.69 -6.15
N PRO A 18 -13.38 26.49 -6.21
CA PRO A 18 -13.95 25.16 -6.28
C PRO A 18 -13.72 24.52 -7.66
N MET A 19 -13.83 23.21 -7.72
CA MET A 19 -13.75 22.47 -8.98
C MET A 19 -14.97 22.80 -9.88
N PRO A 20 -14.80 22.88 -11.22
CA PRO A 20 -15.91 23.13 -12.14
C PRO A 20 -17.05 22.11 -12.01
N GLU A 21 -18.30 22.57 -12.18
CA GLU A 21 -19.51 21.75 -12.00
C GLU A 21 -19.59 20.54 -12.96
N ASP A 22 -18.97 20.64 -14.14
CA ASP A 22 -18.90 19.55 -15.13
C ASP A 22 -18.13 18.32 -14.63
N ILE A 23 -17.32 18.47 -13.57
CA ILE A 23 -16.49 17.41 -13.02
C ILE A 23 -17.12 16.90 -11.71
N PRO A 24 -17.74 15.69 -11.73
CA PRO A 24 -18.27 15.07 -10.52
C PRO A 24 -17.25 14.96 -9.39
N ALA A 25 -17.67 15.36 -8.19
CA ALA A 25 -16.90 15.24 -6.97
C ALA A 25 -16.59 13.77 -6.62
N VAL A 26 -15.43 13.55 -6.00
CA VAL A 26 -15.01 12.24 -5.48
C VAL A 26 -14.53 12.39 -4.05
N LYS A 27 -14.84 11.39 -3.23
CA LYS A 27 -14.30 11.29 -1.88
C LYS A 27 -12.83 10.89 -1.96
N GLU A 28 -11.96 11.76 -1.46
CA GLU A 28 -10.53 11.49 -1.37
C GLU A 28 -10.20 10.39 -0.37
N ILE A 29 -9.03 9.77 -0.55
CA ILE A 29 -8.57 8.61 0.20
C ILE A 29 -8.42 8.91 1.71
N GLY A 30 -7.94 10.12 2.05
CA GLY A 30 -7.80 10.57 3.44
C GLY A 30 -6.81 9.79 4.32
N ALA A 31 -6.00 8.90 3.75
CA ALA A 31 -5.00 8.12 4.47
C ALA A 31 -3.61 8.79 4.40
N THR A 32 -2.83 8.67 5.49
CA THR A 32 -1.45 9.15 5.57
C THR A 32 -0.46 8.20 4.89
N SER A 33 0.82 8.56 4.84
CA SER A 33 1.86 7.83 4.11
C SER A 33 2.04 6.38 4.58
N ALA A 34 2.16 6.11 5.89
CA ALA A 34 2.35 4.73 6.38
C ALA A 34 1.19 3.77 6.13
N PRO A 35 -0.09 4.10 6.40
CA PRO A 35 -1.19 3.20 6.07
C PRO A 35 -1.32 2.96 4.56
N LEU A 36 -1.06 3.98 3.73
CA LEU A 36 -0.99 3.80 2.27
C LEU A 36 0.15 2.88 1.85
N MET A 37 1.32 3.02 2.46
CA MET A 37 2.47 2.15 2.19
C MET A 37 2.22 0.71 2.63
N SER A 38 1.57 0.52 3.79
CA SER A 38 1.14 -0.78 4.30
C SER A 38 0.11 -1.46 3.38
N ALA A 39 -0.84 -0.70 2.82
CA ALA A 39 -1.90 -1.24 1.96
C ALA A 39 -1.52 -1.31 0.46
N SER A 40 -0.36 -0.78 0.08
CA SER A 40 0.05 -0.59 -1.32
C SER A 40 -0.08 -1.84 -2.19
N PHE A 41 0.35 -3.01 -1.68
CA PHE A 41 0.27 -4.28 -2.41
C PHE A 41 -1.17 -4.78 -2.59
N PHE A 42 -2.05 -4.57 -1.60
CA PHE A 42 -3.45 -4.97 -1.69
C PHE A 42 -4.23 -4.06 -2.65
N ILE A 43 -3.94 -2.75 -2.62
CA ILE A 43 -4.45 -1.80 -3.61
C ILE A 43 -3.96 -2.21 -5.01
N GLY A 44 -2.69 -2.55 -5.16
CA GLY A 44 -2.12 -3.04 -6.41
C GLY A 44 -2.82 -4.31 -6.90
N ALA A 45 -3.07 -5.29 -6.04
CA ALA A 45 -3.71 -6.55 -6.40
C ALA A 45 -5.15 -6.37 -6.91
N ARG A 46 -5.96 -5.55 -6.22
CA ARG A 46 -7.37 -5.34 -6.59
C ARG A 46 -7.55 -4.30 -7.70
N CYS A 47 -6.77 -3.22 -7.64
CA CYS A 47 -6.95 -2.04 -8.50
C CYS A 47 -6.03 -2.02 -9.73
N ARG A 48 -5.26 -3.09 -9.98
CA ARG A 48 -4.40 -3.24 -11.16
C ARG A 48 -5.03 -2.76 -12.47
N PRO A 49 -6.20 -3.28 -12.92
CA PRO A 49 -6.75 -2.87 -14.21
C PRO A 49 -7.07 -1.37 -14.28
N PHE A 50 -7.55 -0.77 -13.18
CA PHE A 50 -7.88 0.66 -13.15
C PHE A 50 -6.62 1.53 -13.17
N ASN A 51 -5.57 1.11 -12.47
CA ASN A 51 -4.28 1.80 -12.44
C ASN A 51 -3.61 1.75 -13.81
N ASP A 52 -3.62 0.57 -14.45
CA ASP A 52 -3.03 0.36 -15.77
C ASP A 52 -3.78 1.18 -16.84
N ASP A 53 -5.12 1.20 -16.80
CA ASP A 53 -5.94 2.03 -17.70
C ASP A 53 -5.69 3.54 -17.51
N PHE A 54 -5.54 4.00 -16.26
CA PHE A 54 -5.24 5.40 -15.97
C PHE A 54 -3.88 5.81 -16.52
N MET A 55 -2.85 4.98 -16.32
CA MET A 55 -1.52 5.23 -16.85
C MET A 55 -1.50 5.17 -18.38
N LYS A 56 -2.22 4.21 -18.98
CA LYS A 56 -2.38 4.11 -20.43
C LYS A 56 -3.04 5.35 -21.02
N CYS A 57 -4.16 5.80 -20.46
CA CYS A 57 -4.82 7.05 -20.85
C CYS A 57 -3.85 8.23 -20.79
N LYS A 58 -3.09 8.35 -19.69
CA LYS A 58 -2.12 9.44 -19.53
C LYS A 58 -1.01 9.40 -20.58
N THR A 59 -0.55 8.21 -20.97
CA THR A 59 0.45 8.06 -22.03
C THR A 59 -0.10 8.35 -23.43
N GLU A 60 -1.34 7.98 -23.71
CA GLU A 60 -2.00 8.19 -25.01
C GLU A 60 -2.48 9.64 -25.21
N ALA A 61 -2.72 10.38 -24.13
CA ALA A 61 -3.19 11.77 -24.17
C ALA A 61 -2.11 12.82 -24.54
N TYR A 62 -0.86 12.41 -24.82
CA TYR A 62 0.25 13.26 -25.29
C TYR A 62 0.34 14.66 -24.63
N GLY A 63 0.31 14.71 -23.29
CA GLY A 63 0.42 15.96 -22.53
C GLY A 63 -0.90 16.60 -22.10
N LYS A 64 -2.05 15.97 -22.39
CA LYS A 64 -3.39 16.37 -21.92
C LYS A 64 -3.99 15.43 -20.86
N GLY A 65 -3.17 14.54 -20.29
CA GLY A 65 -3.63 13.49 -19.39
C GLY A 65 -4.30 14.04 -18.12
N GLU A 66 -3.95 15.24 -17.66
CA GLU A 66 -4.51 15.88 -16.47
C GLU A 66 -6.00 16.23 -16.62
N THR A 67 -6.46 16.58 -17.83
CA THR A 67 -7.86 16.96 -18.08
C THR A 67 -8.67 15.80 -18.66
N GLU A 68 -8.07 15.01 -19.56
CA GLU A 68 -8.79 13.96 -20.30
C GLU A 68 -9.00 12.69 -19.46
N CYS A 69 -8.08 12.36 -18.53
CA CYS A 69 -8.10 11.11 -17.78
C CYS A 69 -8.75 11.22 -16.38
N LEU A 70 -9.50 12.30 -16.11
CA LEU A 70 -10.15 12.52 -14.81
C LEU A 70 -11.15 11.40 -14.48
N ARG A 71 -11.83 10.84 -15.47
CA ARG A 71 -12.80 9.76 -15.26
C ARG A 71 -12.12 8.49 -14.76
N GLU A 72 -10.99 8.13 -15.33
CA GLU A 72 -10.16 6.97 -14.97
C GLU A 72 -9.52 7.19 -13.58
N GLY A 73 -9.03 8.40 -13.32
CA GLY A 73 -8.51 8.79 -12.00
C GLY A 73 -9.55 8.59 -10.89
N ARG A 74 -10.81 8.98 -11.12
CA ARG A 74 -11.91 8.74 -10.16
C ARG A 74 -12.15 7.26 -9.88
N LYS A 75 -12.00 6.38 -10.89
CA LYS A 75 -12.14 4.92 -10.69
C LYS A 75 -11.01 4.39 -9.79
N VAL A 76 -9.78 4.85 -10.02
CA VAL A 76 -8.61 4.50 -9.18
C VAL A 76 -8.84 4.91 -7.73
N THR A 77 -9.22 6.18 -7.48
CA THR A 77 -9.46 6.69 -6.12
C THR A 77 -10.56 5.91 -5.41
N ARG A 78 -11.67 5.61 -6.09
CA ARG A 78 -12.77 4.82 -5.52
C ARG A 78 -12.35 3.38 -5.20
N CYS A 79 -11.57 2.75 -6.08
CA CYS A 79 -11.06 1.40 -5.84
C CYS A 79 -10.13 1.37 -4.62
N ALA A 80 -9.16 2.29 -4.53
CA ALA A 80 -8.26 2.39 -3.38
C ALA A 80 -9.03 2.66 -2.07
N ALA A 81 -10.02 3.55 -2.09
CA ALA A 81 -10.89 3.81 -0.95
C ALA A 81 -11.65 2.56 -0.48
N SER A 82 -12.14 1.73 -1.42
CA SER A 82 -12.83 0.48 -1.08
C SER A 82 -11.89 -0.53 -0.39
N VAL A 83 -10.64 -0.65 -0.84
CA VAL A 83 -9.65 -1.54 -0.21
C VAL A 83 -9.35 -1.10 1.22
N LEU A 84 -9.15 0.20 1.43
CA LEU A 84 -8.89 0.73 2.78
C LEU A 84 -10.12 0.57 3.69
N GLN A 85 -11.32 0.74 3.15
CA GLN A 85 -12.55 0.50 3.90
C GLN A 85 -12.65 -0.97 4.34
N ASP A 86 -12.39 -1.92 3.45
CA ASP A 86 -12.43 -3.35 3.76
C ASP A 86 -11.35 -3.76 4.77
N ILE A 87 -10.15 -3.16 4.68
CA ILE A 87 -9.08 -3.40 5.68
C ILE A 87 -9.51 -2.84 7.05
N ASN A 88 -10.10 -1.64 7.09
CA ASN A 88 -10.56 -1.02 8.33
C ASN A 88 -11.72 -1.78 8.99
N THR A 89 -12.58 -2.46 8.22
CA THR A 89 -13.68 -3.26 8.78
C THR A 89 -13.21 -4.63 9.26
N HIS A 90 -12.25 -5.25 8.58
CA HIS A 90 -11.90 -6.65 8.81
C HIS A 90 -10.58 -6.88 9.55
N CYS A 91 -9.56 -6.04 9.37
CA CYS A 91 -8.18 -6.27 9.82
C CYS A 91 -7.53 -5.03 10.45
N LEU A 92 -8.32 -4.17 11.12
CA LEU A 92 -7.86 -2.88 11.62
C LEU A 92 -6.72 -2.99 12.64
N GLU A 93 -6.77 -3.97 13.54
CA GLU A 93 -5.77 -4.10 14.60
C GLU A 93 -4.40 -4.52 14.03
N GLU A 94 -4.40 -5.49 13.13
CA GLU A 94 -3.20 -5.97 12.44
C GLU A 94 -2.63 -4.88 11.52
N PHE A 95 -3.51 -4.16 10.83
CA PHE A 95 -3.14 -3.05 9.97
C PHE A 95 -2.48 -1.93 10.76
N ARG A 96 -3.06 -1.57 11.90
CA ARG A 96 -2.53 -0.56 12.82
C ARG A 96 -1.16 -0.91 13.36
N ARG A 97 -0.99 -2.15 13.83
CA ARG A 97 0.33 -2.64 14.27
C ARG A 97 1.37 -2.57 13.15
N HIS A 98 0.98 -2.81 11.89
CA HIS A 98 1.91 -2.75 10.78
C HIS A 98 2.33 -1.31 10.45
N TYR A 99 1.38 -0.40 10.25
CA TYR A 99 1.74 0.97 9.88
C TYR A 99 2.38 1.75 11.03
N GLU A 100 2.04 1.47 12.30
CA GLU A 100 2.71 2.08 13.46
C GLU A 100 4.19 1.67 13.53
N CYS A 101 4.49 0.41 13.20
CA CYS A 101 5.88 -0.04 13.04
C CYS A 101 6.57 0.71 11.90
N LEU A 102 5.91 0.89 10.75
CA LEU A 102 6.51 1.60 9.61
C LEU A 102 6.85 3.05 9.98
N GLU A 103 5.99 3.76 10.72
CA GLU A 103 6.29 5.14 11.12
C GLU A 103 7.49 5.26 12.06
N GLN A 104 7.74 4.26 12.91
CA GLN A 104 8.90 4.26 13.81
C GLN A 104 10.23 3.95 13.08
N HIS A 105 10.16 3.39 11.87
CA HIS A 105 11.30 2.83 11.17
C HIS A 105 11.57 3.50 9.81
N ASN A 106 11.27 4.79 9.68
CA ASN A 106 11.46 5.55 8.43
C ASN A 106 10.78 4.86 7.23
N GLN A 107 9.65 4.21 7.49
CA GLN A 107 8.83 3.48 6.52
C GLN A 107 9.58 2.34 5.79
N GLN A 108 10.63 1.79 6.42
CA GLN A 108 11.40 0.66 5.90
C GLN A 108 10.66 -0.67 6.10
N MET A 109 10.13 -1.27 5.03
CA MET A 109 9.35 -2.52 5.11
C MET A 109 10.10 -3.70 5.75
N TRP A 110 11.42 -3.78 5.59
CA TRP A 110 12.21 -4.89 6.13
C TRP A 110 12.30 -4.88 7.67
N GLN A 111 12.04 -3.74 8.32
CA GLN A 111 11.99 -3.65 9.78
C GLN A 111 10.69 -4.25 10.36
N CYS A 112 9.62 -4.31 9.56
CA CYS A 112 8.27 -4.62 10.01
C CYS A 112 7.71 -5.94 9.44
N ARG A 113 8.57 -6.92 9.12
CA ARG A 113 8.13 -8.21 8.53
C ARG A 113 7.19 -9.02 9.41
N ARG A 114 7.37 -8.96 10.72
CA ARG A 114 6.52 -9.70 11.67
C ARG A 114 5.07 -9.18 11.65
N PRO A 115 4.78 -7.89 11.90
CA PRO A 115 3.41 -7.39 11.77
C PRO A 115 2.88 -7.47 10.34
N GLU A 116 3.74 -7.34 9.32
CA GLU A 116 3.35 -7.54 7.92
C GLU A 116 2.78 -8.94 7.65
N ARG A 117 3.44 -10.01 8.12
CA ARG A 117 2.94 -11.38 7.93
C ARG A 117 1.60 -11.61 8.62
N VAL A 118 1.38 -11.03 9.80
CA VAL A 118 0.09 -11.10 10.52
C VAL A 118 -1.01 -10.42 9.71
N LEU A 119 -0.74 -9.21 9.19
CA LEU A 119 -1.67 -8.49 8.31
C LEU A 119 -1.96 -9.28 7.03
N ASN A 120 -0.94 -9.77 6.35
CA ASN A 120 -1.09 -10.54 5.11
C ASN A 120 -2.00 -11.76 5.34
N ARG A 121 -1.85 -12.46 6.47
CA ARG A 121 -2.71 -13.58 6.81
C ARG A 121 -4.16 -13.16 7.02
N CYS A 122 -4.41 -12.07 7.76
CA CYS A 122 -5.78 -11.57 7.98
C CYS A 122 -6.45 -11.17 6.67
N VAL A 123 -5.73 -10.43 5.82
CA VAL A 123 -6.25 -9.94 4.53
C VAL A 123 -6.52 -11.10 3.58
N PHE A 124 -5.63 -12.10 3.51
CA PHE A 124 -5.84 -13.29 2.71
C PHE A 124 -7.09 -14.08 3.16
N GLN A 125 -7.25 -14.27 4.47
CA GLN A 125 -8.37 -15.05 5.00
C GLN A 125 -9.73 -14.35 4.89
N LYS A 126 -9.80 -13.03 5.09
CA LYS A 126 -11.07 -12.29 5.14
C LYS A 126 -11.44 -11.62 3.82
N ILE A 127 -10.46 -11.11 3.08
CA ILE A 127 -10.66 -10.29 1.86
C ILE A 127 -10.24 -11.09 0.60
N GLY A 128 -9.40 -12.11 0.75
CA GLY A 128 -8.94 -12.94 -0.38
C GLY A 128 -7.86 -12.27 -1.24
N LEU A 129 -7.20 -11.23 -0.73
CA LEU A 129 -6.11 -10.55 -1.42
C LEU A 129 -4.75 -11.03 -0.91
N GLU A 130 -3.82 -11.25 -1.83
CA GLU A 130 -2.45 -11.69 -1.54
C GLU A 130 -1.43 -10.65 -1.99
N LYS A 131 -0.35 -10.55 -1.23
CA LYS A 131 0.82 -9.74 -1.58
C LYS A 131 1.74 -10.54 -2.50
N ASN A 132 1.65 -10.28 -3.80
CA ASN A 132 2.51 -10.89 -4.80
C ASN A 132 3.49 -9.87 -5.39
N ILE A 133 4.77 -10.24 -5.47
CA ILE A 133 5.81 -9.42 -6.14
C ILE A 133 5.90 -9.92 -7.60
N PRO A 134 5.57 -9.08 -8.59
CA PRO A 134 5.68 -9.48 -9.99
C PRO A 134 7.15 -9.74 -10.37
N ASP A 135 7.36 -10.62 -11.35
CA ASP A 135 8.67 -10.94 -11.94
C ASP A 135 9.73 -11.48 -10.97
N ALA A 136 9.30 -11.95 -9.79
CA ALA A 136 10.19 -12.64 -8.86
C ALA A 136 10.63 -13.99 -9.46
N PRO A 137 11.94 -14.31 -9.45
CA PRO A 137 12.42 -15.56 -10.03
C PRO A 137 11.95 -16.75 -9.19
N SER A 138 11.43 -17.79 -9.84
CA SER A 138 10.76 -18.93 -9.18
C SER A 138 11.68 -19.79 -8.31
N ASN A 139 12.99 -19.71 -8.54
CA ASN A 139 14.01 -20.43 -7.78
C ASN A 139 14.36 -19.78 -6.43
N LEU A 140 13.91 -18.54 -6.18
CA LEU A 140 14.22 -17.80 -4.96
C LEU A 140 12.97 -17.50 -4.15
N THR A 141 13.10 -17.56 -2.83
CA THR A 141 12.03 -17.14 -1.93
C THR A 141 11.91 -15.61 -1.94
N PRO A 142 10.70 -15.06 -2.14
CA PRO A 142 10.47 -13.62 -2.07
C PRO A 142 10.94 -13.03 -0.75
N VAL A 143 11.54 -11.83 -0.79
CA VAL A 143 12.18 -11.21 0.38
C VAL A 143 11.28 -11.08 1.60
N HIS A 144 9.97 -10.87 1.40
CA HIS A 144 8.99 -10.71 2.48
C HIS A 144 8.64 -12.04 3.18
N LEU A 145 8.90 -13.18 2.53
CA LEU A 145 8.68 -14.53 3.06
C LEU A 145 9.93 -15.14 3.70
N ARG A 146 11.09 -14.47 3.63
CA ARG A 146 12.33 -14.94 4.28
C ARG A 146 12.23 -14.76 5.80
N ASP A 147 12.62 -15.78 6.55
CA ASP A 147 12.58 -15.77 8.02
C ASP A 147 13.71 -14.96 8.66
N TYR A 148 14.73 -14.64 7.88
CA TYR A 148 15.89 -13.86 8.28
C TYR A 148 16.10 -12.67 7.33
N GLN A 149 16.30 -11.48 7.90
CA GLN A 149 16.53 -10.22 7.19
C GLN A 149 17.88 -9.63 7.61
N ILE A 150 18.77 -9.42 6.64
CA ILE A 150 20.14 -8.94 6.91
C ILE A 150 20.15 -7.45 7.32
N PHE A 151 19.25 -6.66 6.75
CA PHE A 151 19.18 -5.20 6.94
C PHE A 151 18.22 -4.76 8.06
N ALA A 152 17.51 -5.69 8.69
CA ALA A 152 16.63 -5.38 9.80
C ALA A 152 17.42 -5.23 11.09
N ASN A 153 16.97 -4.31 11.95
CA ASN A 153 17.48 -4.15 13.31
C ASN A 153 17.28 -5.47 14.06
N ASP A 154 16.06 -6.02 13.97
CA ASP A 154 15.72 -7.37 14.41
C ASP A 154 15.82 -8.34 13.23
N ARG A 155 16.95 -9.05 13.15
CA ARG A 155 17.24 -9.92 11.99
C ARG A 155 16.34 -11.14 11.88
N TYR A 156 15.84 -11.65 13.00
CA TYR A 156 14.98 -12.83 13.06
C TYR A 156 13.51 -12.41 13.10
N VAL A 157 12.73 -12.85 12.12
CA VAL A 157 11.28 -12.55 12.05
C VAL A 157 10.49 -13.48 13.00
N LEU A 158 10.93 -14.75 13.10
CA LEU A 158 10.35 -15.77 13.95
C LEU A 158 11.02 -15.80 15.32
N ARG A 159 10.23 -15.95 16.39
CA ARG A 159 10.75 -16.19 17.75
C ARG A 159 11.06 -17.68 17.96
N SER A 160 11.92 -17.96 18.94
CA SER A 160 12.18 -19.34 19.38
C SER A 160 10.86 -19.99 19.82
N GLY A 161 10.39 -20.99 19.08
CA GLY A 161 9.12 -21.69 19.33
C GLY A 161 7.98 -21.39 18.34
N GLU A 162 8.17 -20.48 17.38
CA GLU A 162 7.20 -20.20 16.31
C GLU A 162 7.54 -21.00 15.03
N ALA A 163 6.52 -21.56 14.36
CA ALA A 163 6.64 -22.19 13.04
C ALA A 163 6.35 -21.18 11.91
N ASP A 164 5.40 -20.29 12.14
CA ASP A 164 5.17 -19.09 11.35
C ASP A 164 4.70 -17.98 12.32
N VAL A 165 4.68 -16.72 11.89
CA VAL A 165 4.38 -15.59 12.79
C VAL A 165 3.03 -15.79 13.48
N GLY A 166 3.03 -15.80 14.82
CA GLY A 166 1.84 -16.03 15.63
C GLY A 166 1.34 -17.48 15.69
N ILE A 167 2.04 -18.44 15.07
CA ILE A 167 1.73 -19.88 15.12
C ILE A 167 2.82 -20.60 15.92
N PRO A 168 2.51 -21.10 17.13
CA PRO A 168 3.41 -21.97 17.88
C PRO A 168 3.74 -23.24 17.10
N LYS A 169 4.98 -23.73 17.20
CA LYS A 169 5.43 -24.96 16.52
C LYS A 169 4.54 -26.17 16.82
N ASP A 170 3.96 -26.22 18.02
CA ASP A 170 3.07 -27.31 18.45
C ASP A 170 1.73 -27.30 17.72
N LYS A 171 1.26 -26.13 17.25
CA LYS A 171 0.00 -25.96 16.51
C LYS A 171 0.16 -26.07 14.99
N ALA A 172 1.39 -26.07 14.48
CA ALA A 172 1.68 -26.14 13.05
C ALA A 172 1.87 -27.59 12.52
N LYS A 173 1.91 -28.58 13.42
CA LYS A 173 2.09 -30.00 13.10
C LYS A 173 0.80 -30.84 13.14
N ALA A 174 -0.35 -30.21 13.38
CA ALA A 174 -1.67 -30.81 13.29
C ALA A 174 -2.36 -30.34 12.01
#